data_AF-A0A7C4C8U7-F1
#
_entry.id   AF-A0A7C4C8U7-F1
#
_cell.length_a   1.000
_cell.length_b   1.000
_cell.length_c   1.000
_cell.angle_alpha   90.00
_cell.angle_beta   90.00
_cell.angle_gamma   90.00
#
_symmetry.space_group_name_H-M   'P 1'
#
loop_
_entity.id
_entity.type
_entity.pdbx_description
1 polymer ?
#
loop_
_entity_poly.entity_id
_entity_poly.type
_entity_poly.pdbx_seq_one_letter_code
_entity_poly.pdbx_strand_id
1 'polypeptide(L)'
;MVISALINVLSFSHPHVQSIFNEGLWGFPEDKLGINRRKWMMLNIGSEVLLYGEHKGIRGIWFLCQIIDKFESRSPVKYWVKNPTGYPWQIKLKVVSPHERMSLDLLDKIKPLRREELVPIFGLKLFKAKTDRWSLILFSDEKKPLVPYTYQVFERMKDELNVRNKEVIIQKPEHEKIKEIIYQIGLIQNRFPQKEYLLDNRRLDVVWRRTPRSVPSVAFEVQLGGNLFESLSKLKHAFDLWNTIPILVTTTEQIKEAKMWIEGSFHELKDVFRVISWEELKEYYNTKRKVKELENKLRL
;
A
#
# COMPACT_ATOMS: atom_id res chain seq x y z
N MET A 1 -18.02 4.85 5.15
CA MET A 1 -17.35 6.03 4.53
C MET A 1 -15.86 5.90 4.78
N VAL A 2 -15.05 5.78 3.73
CA VAL A 2 -13.60 5.63 3.87
C VAL A 2 -12.97 7.02 3.90
N ILE A 3 -12.39 7.35 5.05
CA ILE A 3 -11.59 8.55 5.22
C ILE A 3 -10.26 8.13 5.83
N SER A 4 -9.20 8.53 5.14
CA SER A 4 -7.83 8.26 5.55
C SER A 4 -7.07 9.56 5.65
N ALA A 5 -5.93 9.50 6.33
CA ALA A 5 -5.20 10.71 6.68
C ALA A 5 -3.69 10.59 6.54
N LEU A 6 -3.04 11.72 6.32
CA LEU A 6 -1.62 11.90 6.54
C LEU A 6 -1.46 12.82 7.75
N ILE A 7 -0.75 12.36 8.78
CA ILE A 7 -0.49 13.11 10.02
C ILE A 7 0.98 13.51 10.04
N ASN A 8 1.23 14.78 10.35
CA ASN A 8 2.58 15.32 10.51
C ASN A 8 2.99 15.34 11.98
N VAL A 9 4.04 14.58 12.31
CA VAL A 9 4.65 14.59 13.65
C VAL A 9 5.87 15.51 13.74
N LEU A 10 6.20 16.22 12.64
CA LEU A 10 7.33 17.11 12.44
C LEU A 10 8.69 16.40 12.50
N SER A 11 9.07 15.86 13.66
CA SER A 11 10.32 15.12 13.86
C SER A 11 10.11 14.01 14.88
N PHE A 12 10.51 12.78 14.51
CA PHE A 12 10.41 11.60 15.38
C PHE A 12 11.33 11.67 16.60
N SER A 13 12.35 12.54 16.57
CA SER A 13 13.24 12.78 17.71
C SER A 13 12.67 13.78 18.72
N HIS A 14 11.56 14.45 18.42
CA HIS A 14 10.99 15.44 19.34
C HIS A 14 10.34 14.76 20.57
N PRO A 15 10.52 15.28 21.80
CA PRO A 15 9.94 14.68 23.01
C PRO A 15 8.43 14.42 22.92
N HIS A 16 7.69 15.27 22.22
CA HIS A 16 6.24 15.08 22.04
C HIS A 16 5.89 13.74 21.36
N VAL A 17 6.74 13.25 20.45
CA VAL A 17 6.50 11.99 19.72
C VAL A 17 6.67 10.76 20.61
N GLN A 18 7.26 10.90 21.80
CA GLN A 18 7.31 9.81 22.78
C GLN A 18 5.92 9.32 23.18
N SER A 19 4.90 10.20 23.16
CA SER A 19 3.50 9.79 23.37
C SER A 19 2.99 8.79 22.32
N ILE A 20 3.44 8.92 21.08
CA ILE A 20 3.14 7.96 20.00
C ILE A 20 3.84 6.63 20.26
N PHE A 21 5.12 6.65 20.61
CA PHE A 21 5.90 5.41 20.80
C PHE A 21 5.44 4.59 22.00
N ASN A 22 5.08 5.26 23.11
CA ASN A 22 4.73 4.57 24.34
C ASN A 22 3.23 4.26 24.47
N GLU A 23 2.36 5.12 23.93
CA GLU A 23 0.92 5.07 24.18
C GLU A 23 0.08 5.09 22.90
N GLY A 24 0.72 5.19 21.71
CA GLY A 24 0.05 5.42 20.44
C GLY A 24 -0.65 6.78 20.37
N LEU A 25 -0.40 7.68 21.33
CA LEU A 25 -1.17 8.90 21.52
C LEU A 25 -0.63 10.05 20.67
N TRP A 26 -1.51 10.74 19.96
CA TRP A 26 -1.18 11.98 19.26
C TRP A 26 -2.28 13.01 19.43
N GLY A 27 -1.89 14.28 19.57
CA GLY A 27 -2.82 15.40 19.69
C GLY A 27 -2.60 16.43 18.59
N PHE A 28 -3.69 17.01 18.08
CA PHE A 28 -3.63 18.13 17.14
C PHE A 28 -3.80 19.46 17.89
N PRO A 29 -3.00 20.49 17.55
CA PRO A 29 -3.10 21.78 18.22
C PRO A 29 -4.37 22.53 17.81
N GLU A 30 -4.82 23.42 18.69
CA GLU A 30 -5.79 24.44 18.29
C GLU A 30 -5.20 25.39 17.26
N ASP A 31 -6.02 25.76 16.28
CA ASP A 31 -5.71 26.79 15.31
C ASP A 31 -6.82 27.83 15.28
N LYS A 32 -6.47 29.08 14.96
CA LYS A 32 -7.41 30.23 14.97
C LYS A 32 -8.67 30.00 14.12
N LEU A 33 -8.57 29.17 13.08
CA LEU A 33 -9.66 28.90 12.13
C LEU A 33 -10.39 27.58 12.42
N GLY A 34 -10.06 26.89 13.51
CA GLY A 34 -10.62 25.59 13.89
C GLY A 34 -10.47 24.52 12.80
N ILE A 35 -9.49 24.62 11.91
CA ILE A 35 -9.26 23.70 10.80
C ILE A 35 -8.87 22.31 11.33
N ASN A 36 -7.99 22.23 12.32
CA ASN A 36 -7.55 20.98 12.91
C ASN A 36 -8.70 20.27 13.60
N ARG A 37 -9.53 20.99 14.38
CA ARG A 37 -10.74 20.44 14.99
C ARG A 37 -11.69 19.87 13.92
N ARG A 38 -11.98 20.64 12.87
CA ARG A 38 -12.88 20.20 11.79
C ARG A 38 -12.34 18.97 11.06
N LYS A 39 -11.04 18.94 10.73
CA LYS A 39 -10.43 17.76 10.10
C LYS A 39 -10.42 16.55 11.03
N TRP A 40 -10.10 16.75 12.30
CA TRP A 40 -10.14 15.69 13.32
C TRP A 40 -11.55 15.13 13.48
N MET A 41 -12.60 15.97 13.48
CA MET A 41 -13.99 15.53 13.54
C MET A 41 -14.35 14.57 12.39
N MET A 42 -13.74 14.72 11.22
CA MET A 42 -13.97 13.85 10.07
C MET A 42 -13.30 12.47 10.18
N LEU A 43 -12.27 12.32 11.03
CA LEU A 43 -11.62 11.02 11.23
C LEU A 43 -12.54 10.05 11.97
N ASN A 44 -12.46 8.76 11.66
CA ASN A 44 -13.22 7.72 12.34
C ASN A 44 -12.29 6.72 13.02
N ILE A 45 -12.79 6.03 14.04
CA ILE A 45 -12.14 4.80 14.51
C ILE A 45 -12.11 3.81 13.33
N GLY A 46 -10.97 3.17 13.13
CA GLY A 46 -10.70 2.30 12.00
C GLY A 46 -10.08 3.00 10.79
N SER A 47 -10.05 4.35 10.75
CA SER A 47 -9.38 5.10 9.68
C SER A 47 -7.90 4.74 9.59
N GLU A 48 -7.42 4.50 8.37
CA GLU A 48 -6.00 4.32 8.08
C GLU A 48 -5.30 5.68 8.03
N VAL A 49 -4.10 5.73 8.58
CA VAL A 49 -3.31 6.96 8.68
C VAL A 49 -1.86 6.68 8.32
N LEU A 50 -1.31 7.49 7.44
CA LEU A 50 0.13 7.55 7.17
C LEU A 50 0.77 8.56 8.12
N LEU A 51 1.87 8.18 8.78
CA LEU A 51 2.65 9.06 9.65
C LEU A 51 3.82 9.66 8.88
N TYR A 52 3.81 10.99 8.79
CA TYR A 52 4.84 11.80 8.17
C TYR A 52 5.68 12.51 9.23
N GLY A 53 6.99 12.52 9.05
CA GLY A 53 7.90 13.26 9.91
C GLY A 53 9.35 13.19 9.44
N GLU A 54 10.21 13.89 10.16
CA GLU A 54 11.65 13.88 9.98
C GLU A 54 12.31 12.85 10.91
N HIS A 55 13.24 12.06 10.37
CA HIS A 55 14.17 11.23 11.15
C HIS A 55 15.53 11.23 10.46
N LYS A 56 16.59 11.59 11.21
CA LYS A 56 17.99 11.67 10.75
C LYS A 56 18.18 12.43 9.43
N GLY A 57 17.54 13.58 9.30
CA GLY A 57 17.59 14.46 8.13
C GLY A 57 16.68 14.04 6.98
N ILE A 58 16.00 12.89 7.08
CA ILE A 58 15.08 12.40 6.05
C ILE A 58 13.66 12.75 6.45
N ARG A 59 13.00 13.58 5.64
CA ARG A 59 11.56 13.87 5.77
C ARG A 59 10.77 12.93 4.87
N GLY A 60 9.73 12.33 5.42
CA GLY A 60 8.92 11.39 4.65
C GLY A 60 7.81 10.73 5.44
N ILE A 61 7.18 9.76 4.80
CA ILE A 61 6.16 8.87 5.37
C ILE A 61 6.85 7.60 5.83
N TRP A 62 6.66 7.24 7.11
CA TRP A 62 7.40 6.16 7.76
C TRP A 62 6.53 4.98 8.17
N PHE A 63 5.29 5.26 8.61
CA PHE A 63 4.39 4.23 9.11
C PHE A 63 3.00 4.36 8.52
N LEU A 64 2.35 3.21 8.36
CA LEU A 64 0.91 3.06 8.26
C LEU A 64 0.39 2.68 9.65
N CYS A 65 -0.64 3.38 10.09
CA CYS A 65 -1.32 3.18 11.36
C CYS A 65 -2.83 3.11 11.15
N GLN A 66 -3.54 2.66 12.17
CA GLN A 66 -4.99 2.70 12.26
C GLN A 66 -5.40 3.47 13.52
N ILE A 67 -6.42 4.31 13.41
CA ILE A 67 -7.02 4.98 14.58
C ILE A 67 -7.81 3.95 15.38
N ILE A 68 -7.43 3.74 16.63
CA ILE A 68 -8.13 2.84 17.56
C ILE A 68 -8.97 3.58 18.59
N ASP A 69 -8.69 4.86 18.81
CA ASP A 69 -9.44 5.71 19.74
C ASP A 69 -9.38 7.18 19.28
N LYS A 70 -10.37 7.96 19.67
CA LYS A 70 -10.53 9.37 19.30
C LYS A 70 -11.34 10.11 20.37
N PHE A 71 -10.73 11.09 21.02
CA PHE A 71 -11.35 11.84 22.11
C PHE A 71 -10.80 13.27 22.23
N GLU A 72 -11.56 14.16 22.85
CA GLU A 72 -11.08 15.47 23.26
C GLU A 72 -10.51 15.37 24.68
N SER A 73 -9.32 15.91 24.92
CA SER A 73 -8.75 15.97 26.27
C SER A 73 -7.85 17.19 26.42
N ARG A 74 -8.10 17.98 27.46
CA ARG A 74 -7.27 19.12 27.86
C ARG A 74 -6.36 18.80 29.04
N SER A 75 -6.31 17.54 29.46
CA SER A 75 -5.42 17.08 30.52
C SER A 75 -3.97 17.12 30.05
N PRO A 76 -3.02 17.45 30.95
CA PRO A 76 -1.61 17.52 30.59
C PRO A 76 -1.08 16.12 30.22
N VAL A 77 -0.36 16.03 29.10
CA VAL A 77 0.34 14.81 28.70
C VAL A 77 1.82 14.94 29.03
N LYS A 78 2.34 13.99 29.81
CA LYS A 78 3.71 14.03 30.37
C LYS A 78 4.83 14.22 29.33
N TYR A 79 4.62 13.77 28.09
CA TYR A 79 5.59 13.88 26.99
C TYR A 79 5.60 15.25 26.30
N TRP A 80 4.55 16.05 26.51
CA TRP A 80 4.31 17.29 25.77
C TRP A 80 4.89 18.51 26.49
N VAL A 81 6.22 18.55 26.58
CA VAL A 81 6.98 19.47 27.46
C VAL A 81 6.69 20.96 27.24
N LYS A 82 6.51 21.41 25.98
CA LYS A 82 6.34 22.85 25.70
C LYS A 82 4.92 23.36 25.95
N ASN A 83 3.91 22.53 25.71
CA ASN A 83 2.51 22.90 25.84
C ASN A 83 1.66 21.64 26.13
N PRO A 84 1.68 21.15 27.37
CA PRO A 84 1.15 19.82 27.70
C PRO A 84 -0.36 19.70 27.54
N THR A 85 -1.09 20.81 27.47
CA THR A 85 -2.56 20.87 27.28
C THR A 85 -2.95 21.42 25.91
N GLY A 86 -1.97 21.83 25.09
CA GLY A 86 -2.21 22.56 23.84
C GLY A 86 -2.66 21.75 22.64
N TYR A 87 -2.88 20.44 22.82
CA TYR A 87 -3.23 19.50 21.75
C TYR A 87 -4.51 18.73 22.09
N PRO A 88 -5.66 19.41 22.16
CA PRO A 88 -6.87 18.83 22.74
C PRO A 88 -7.54 17.78 21.86
N TRP A 89 -7.32 17.80 20.55
CA TRP A 89 -7.94 16.87 19.61
C TRP A 89 -7.07 15.62 19.53
N GLN A 90 -7.38 14.59 20.31
CA GLN A 90 -6.50 13.44 20.49
C GLN A 90 -6.99 12.20 19.74
N ILE A 91 -6.03 11.36 19.36
CA ILE A 91 -6.26 10.03 18.78
C ILE A 91 -5.28 9.04 19.40
N LYS A 92 -5.66 7.76 19.41
CA LYS A 92 -4.72 6.66 19.60
C LYS A 92 -4.54 5.89 18.32
N LEU A 93 -3.29 5.53 18.05
CA LEU A 93 -2.84 4.86 16.85
C LEU A 93 -2.32 3.46 17.20
N LYS A 94 -2.70 2.49 16.39
CA LYS A 94 -2.05 1.18 16.32
C LYS A 94 -1.25 1.10 15.03
N VAL A 95 0.01 0.66 15.11
CA VAL A 95 0.85 0.47 13.92
C VAL A 95 0.34 -0.73 13.13
N VAL A 96 0.31 -0.59 11.82
CA VAL A 96 -0.08 -1.65 10.89
C VAL A 96 1.14 -2.11 10.08
N SER A 97 1.97 -1.18 9.62
CA SER A 97 3.12 -1.44 8.74
C SER A 97 4.11 -0.27 8.82
N PRO A 98 5.42 -0.47 8.57
CA PRO A 98 6.10 -1.74 8.23
C PRO A 98 6.36 -2.72 9.37
N HIS A 99 6.25 -2.27 10.62
CA HIS A 99 6.50 -3.09 11.80
C HIS A 99 5.30 -3.06 12.74
N GLU A 100 5.20 -4.05 13.63
CA GLU A 100 4.09 -4.18 14.59
C GLU A 100 4.10 -3.10 15.69
N ARG A 101 5.21 -2.38 15.84
CA ARG A 101 5.39 -1.28 16.80
C ARG A 101 6.19 -0.14 16.20
N MET A 102 6.09 1.03 16.83
CA MET A 102 6.91 2.21 16.52
C MET A 102 8.01 2.36 17.55
N SER A 103 9.24 2.50 17.09
CA SER A 103 10.39 2.86 17.94
C SER A 103 11.50 3.50 17.10
N LEU A 104 12.39 4.25 17.76
CA LEU A 104 13.47 4.97 17.09
C LEU A 104 14.46 4.02 16.37
N ASP A 105 14.74 2.86 16.94
CA ASP A 105 15.61 1.84 16.34
C ASP A 105 15.00 1.18 15.08
N LEU A 106 13.67 1.12 15.01
CA LEU A 106 12.97 0.58 13.84
C LEU A 106 12.93 1.59 12.69
N LEU A 107 12.87 2.89 12.98
CA LEU A 107 12.94 3.94 11.95
C LEU A 107 14.22 3.81 11.11
N ASP A 108 15.35 3.40 11.70
CA ASP A 108 16.60 3.20 10.97
C ASP A 108 16.55 2.08 9.92
N LYS A 109 15.59 1.16 10.05
CA LYS A 109 15.41 0.01 9.16
C LYS A 109 14.34 0.26 8.08
N ILE A 110 13.54 1.30 8.24
CA ILE A 110 12.44 1.63 7.34
C ILE A 110 12.98 2.44 6.15
N LYS A 111 12.53 2.07 4.95
CA LYS A 111 12.66 2.82 3.70
C LYS A 111 11.41 3.71 3.55
N PRO A 112 11.44 4.99 3.95
CA PRO A 112 10.26 5.85 3.91
C PRO A 112 9.89 6.27 2.49
N LEU A 113 8.68 6.81 2.33
CA LEU A 113 8.35 7.64 1.16
C LEU A 113 8.86 9.05 1.43
N ARG A 114 9.89 9.49 0.73
CA ARG A 114 10.53 10.77 0.98
C ARG A 114 9.64 11.92 0.54
N ARG A 115 9.77 13.05 1.22
CA ARG A 115 9.07 14.29 0.91
C ARG A 115 9.22 14.72 -0.56
N GLU A 116 10.41 14.53 -1.13
CA GLU A 116 10.74 14.87 -2.52
C GLU A 116 9.94 14.05 -3.55
N GLU A 117 9.41 12.89 -3.16
CA GLU A 117 8.64 11.98 -4.01
C GLU A 117 7.14 12.33 -4.04
N LEU A 118 6.64 13.00 -2.99
CA LEU A 118 5.20 13.23 -2.78
C LEU A 118 4.55 14.09 -3.88
N VAL A 119 5.30 15.01 -4.48
CA VAL A 119 4.81 15.81 -5.62
C VAL A 119 4.94 15.06 -6.95
N PRO A 120 6.14 14.65 -7.41
CA PRO A 120 6.31 14.08 -8.74
C PRO A 120 5.63 12.71 -8.91
N ILE A 121 5.64 11.85 -7.88
CA ILE A 121 5.12 10.48 -8.00
C ILE A 121 3.62 10.40 -7.67
N PHE A 122 3.20 11.12 -6.64
CA PHE A 122 1.86 11.01 -6.07
C PHE A 122 0.97 12.24 -6.31
N GLY A 123 1.52 13.34 -6.81
CA GLY A 123 0.76 14.54 -7.15
C GLY A 123 0.28 15.37 -5.96
N LEU A 124 0.86 15.21 -4.76
CA LEU A 124 0.45 15.98 -3.58
C LEU A 124 0.97 17.42 -3.63
N LYS A 125 0.29 18.29 -4.40
CA LYS A 125 0.68 19.69 -4.65
C LYS A 125 0.93 20.52 -3.38
N LEU A 126 0.33 20.19 -2.23
CA LEU A 126 0.61 20.85 -0.94
C LEU A 126 2.10 20.78 -0.53
N PHE A 127 2.84 19.76 -0.99
CA PHE A 127 4.27 19.60 -0.71
C PHE A 127 5.18 20.46 -1.60
N LYS A 128 4.61 21.27 -2.51
CA LYS A 128 5.38 22.35 -3.18
C LYS A 128 5.79 23.46 -2.21
N ALA A 129 5.07 23.63 -1.10
CA ALA A 129 5.43 24.60 -0.06
C ALA A 129 6.78 24.24 0.57
N LYS A 130 7.67 25.22 0.77
CA LYS A 130 9.02 25.00 1.34
C LYS A 130 8.99 24.43 2.77
N THR A 131 7.90 24.68 3.50
CA THR A 131 7.75 24.29 4.90
C THR A 131 6.53 23.41 5.11
N ASP A 132 6.66 22.36 5.92
CA ASP A 132 5.59 21.41 6.22
C ASP A 132 4.74 21.90 7.40
N ARG A 133 4.14 23.10 7.27
CA ARG A 133 3.30 23.75 8.31
C ARG A 133 1.85 23.26 8.23
N TRP A 134 1.64 21.97 8.46
CA TRP A 134 0.32 21.34 8.48
C TRP A 134 0.33 20.19 9.50
N SER A 135 -0.80 19.92 10.13
CA SER A 135 -0.92 18.83 11.12
C SER A 135 -1.61 17.58 10.54
N LEU A 136 -2.60 17.79 9.66
CA LEU A 136 -3.48 16.74 9.14
C LEU A 136 -3.90 17.04 7.69
N ILE A 137 -3.76 16.06 6.81
CA ILE A 137 -4.28 16.07 5.43
C ILE A 137 -5.23 14.89 5.28
N LEU A 138 -6.41 15.12 4.70
CA LEU A 138 -7.46 14.11 4.54
C LEU A 138 -7.53 13.59 3.11
N PHE A 139 -7.93 12.33 2.97
CA PHE A 139 -8.11 11.62 1.71
C PHE A 139 -9.48 10.92 1.70
N SER A 140 -10.29 11.19 0.67
CA SER A 140 -11.58 10.53 0.45
C SER A 140 -12.01 10.69 -0.99
N ASP A 141 -12.78 9.74 -1.53
CA ASP A 141 -13.36 9.86 -2.87
C ASP A 141 -14.61 10.76 -2.89
N GLU A 142 -15.18 11.08 -1.73
CA GLU A 142 -16.23 12.08 -1.60
C GLU A 142 -15.65 13.50 -1.65
N LYS A 143 -16.15 14.34 -2.55
CA LYS A 143 -15.79 15.76 -2.61
C LYS A 143 -16.30 16.45 -1.35
N LYS A 144 -15.38 16.82 -0.45
CA LYS A 144 -15.69 17.58 0.77
C LYS A 144 -14.77 18.78 0.94
N PRO A 145 -15.26 19.87 1.53
CA PRO A 145 -14.37 20.90 2.08
C PRO A 145 -13.33 20.25 3.00
N LEU A 146 -12.08 20.73 2.94
CA LEU A 146 -10.93 20.24 3.72
C LEU A 146 -10.35 18.87 3.32
N VAL A 147 -10.89 18.21 2.28
CA VAL A 147 -10.35 16.96 1.72
C VAL A 147 -9.69 17.24 0.37
N PRO A 148 -8.38 17.54 0.32
CA PRO A 148 -7.71 17.97 -0.90
C PRO A 148 -7.39 16.84 -1.90
N TYR A 149 -7.44 15.57 -1.48
CA TYR A 149 -7.01 14.43 -2.30
C TYR A 149 -7.99 13.25 -2.23
N THR A 150 -7.99 12.43 -3.27
CA THR A 150 -8.80 11.21 -3.36
C THR A 150 -8.23 10.08 -2.50
N TYR A 151 -9.07 9.12 -2.12
CA TYR A 151 -8.61 7.94 -1.38
C TYR A 151 -7.60 7.12 -2.19
N GLN A 152 -7.77 7.06 -3.51
CA GLN A 152 -6.82 6.39 -4.40
C GLN A 152 -5.35 6.90 -4.28
N VAL A 153 -5.14 8.18 -3.97
CA VAL A 153 -3.77 8.71 -3.76
C VAL A 153 -3.19 8.18 -2.46
N PHE A 154 -4.02 8.06 -1.42
CA PHE A 154 -3.64 7.44 -0.15
C PHE A 154 -3.26 5.98 -0.34
N GLU A 155 -4.10 5.20 -1.05
CA GLU A 155 -3.83 3.78 -1.35
C GLU A 155 -2.48 3.60 -2.05
N ARG A 156 -2.18 4.42 -3.07
CA ARG A 156 -0.88 4.34 -3.77
C ARG A 156 0.31 4.59 -2.85
N MET A 157 0.21 5.54 -1.91
CA MET A 157 1.27 5.77 -0.93
C MET A 157 1.37 4.60 0.07
N LYS A 158 0.25 4.06 0.52
CA LYS A 158 0.21 2.89 1.39
C LYS A 158 0.89 1.69 0.74
N ASP A 159 0.53 1.41 -0.51
CA ASP A 159 1.10 0.33 -1.32
C ASP A 159 2.60 0.50 -1.55
N GLU A 160 3.07 1.69 -1.93
CA GLU A 160 4.50 1.94 -2.14
C GLU A 160 5.29 1.78 -0.83
N LEU A 161 4.77 2.28 0.31
CA LEU A 161 5.42 2.10 1.61
C LEU A 161 5.52 0.61 1.98
N ASN A 162 4.44 -0.14 1.76
CA ASN A 162 4.41 -1.59 2.00
C ASN A 162 5.41 -2.31 1.10
N VAL A 163 5.40 -2.07 -0.21
CA VAL A 163 6.32 -2.71 -1.16
C VAL A 163 7.76 -2.45 -0.75
N ARG A 164 8.15 -1.21 -0.42
CA ARG A 164 9.54 -0.89 -0.03
C ARG A 164 10.04 -1.72 1.14
N ASN A 165 9.17 -1.99 2.11
CA ASN A 165 9.56 -2.53 3.41
C ASN A 165 9.15 -4.00 3.63
N LYS A 166 8.24 -4.56 2.83
CA LYS A 166 7.76 -5.93 2.95
C LYS A 166 8.32 -6.81 1.83
N GLU A 167 9.48 -7.39 2.07
CA GLU A 167 10.05 -8.37 1.17
C GLU A 167 9.42 -9.75 1.36
N VAL A 168 8.97 -10.36 0.26
CA VAL A 168 8.43 -11.72 0.26
C VAL A 168 9.53 -12.70 -0.09
N ILE A 169 9.92 -13.52 0.88
CA ILE A 169 10.92 -14.58 0.68
C ILE A 169 10.18 -15.89 0.38
N ILE A 170 10.39 -16.42 -0.83
CA ILE A 170 9.85 -17.71 -1.26
C ILE A 170 10.99 -18.71 -1.41
N GLN A 171 10.95 -19.78 -0.62
CA GLN A 171 11.90 -20.91 -0.72
C GLN A 171 11.25 -22.17 -1.30
N LYS A 172 9.92 -22.25 -1.22
CA LYS A 172 9.09 -23.36 -1.72
C LYS A 172 7.80 -22.78 -2.30
N PRO A 173 7.09 -23.50 -3.20
CA PRO A 173 5.86 -22.99 -3.80
C PRO A 173 4.75 -22.87 -2.75
N GLU A 174 4.46 -21.65 -2.34
CA GLU A 174 3.37 -21.32 -1.41
C GLU A 174 2.39 -20.38 -2.10
N HIS A 175 1.15 -20.84 -2.29
CA HIS A 175 0.13 -20.15 -3.09
C HIS A 175 -0.06 -18.68 -2.67
N GLU A 176 -0.24 -18.41 -1.37
CA GLU A 176 -0.44 -17.05 -0.86
C GLU A 176 0.79 -16.14 -1.02
N LYS A 177 2.00 -16.68 -0.91
CA LYS A 177 3.23 -15.90 -1.14
C LYS A 177 3.41 -15.56 -2.61
N ILE A 178 3.08 -16.49 -3.50
CA ILE A 178 3.13 -16.26 -4.95
C ILE A 178 2.13 -15.15 -5.32
N LYS A 179 0.90 -15.19 -4.79
CA LYS A 179 -0.10 -14.11 -4.97
C LYS A 179 0.39 -12.77 -4.47
N GLU A 180 1.03 -12.72 -3.31
CA GLU A 180 1.66 -11.50 -2.81
C GLU A 180 2.76 -11.00 -3.75
N ILE A 181 3.62 -11.88 -4.28
CA ILE A 181 4.65 -11.48 -5.25
C ILE A 181 4.01 -10.91 -6.52
N ILE A 182 3.00 -11.56 -7.10
CA ILE A 182 2.30 -11.07 -8.30
C ILE A 182 1.68 -9.69 -8.02
N TYR A 183 1.07 -9.53 -6.85
CA TYR A 183 0.52 -8.24 -6.42
C TYR A 183 1.62 -7.16 -6.34
N GLN A 184 2.73 -7.44 -5.67
CA GLN A 184 3.83 -6.48 -5.53
C GLN A 184 4.53 -6.16 -6.86
N ILE A 185 4.71 -7.13 -7.76
CA ILE A 185 5.20 -6.87 -9.12
C ILE A 185 4.28 -5.89 -9.83
N GLY A 186 2.96 -6.09 -9.74
CA GLY A 186 1.98 -5.18 -10.32
C GLY A 186 2.17 -3.75 -9.83
N LEU A 187 2.35 -3.57 -8.52
CA LEU A 187 2.63 -2.26 -7.92
C LEU A 187 3.93 -1.65 -8.43
N ILE A 188 5.02 -2.43 -8.46
CA ILE A 188 6.34 -1.99 -8.97
C ILE A 188 6.22 -1.53 -10.43
N GLN A 189 5.36 -2.17 -11.22
CA GLN A 189 5.11 -1.81 -12.61
C GLN A 189 4.06 -0.70 -12.80
N ASN A 190 3.68 0.02 -11.73
CA ASN A 190 2.65 1.06 -11.75
C ASN A 190 1.31 0.57 -12.32
N ARG A 191 0.94 -0.69 -12.05
CA ARG A 191 -0.39 -1.25 -12.31
C ARG A 191 -1.27 -1.10 -11.07
N PHE A 192 -2.55 -1.43 -11.24
CA PHE A 192 -3.53 -1.50 -10.14
C PHE A 192 -3.89 -2.96 -9.87
N PRO A 193 -3.04 -3.70 -9.14
CA PRO A 193 -3.27 -5.10 -8.82
C PRO A 193 -4.41 -5.25 -7.82
N GLN A 194 -5.11 -6.37 -7.89
CA GLN A 194 -6.12 -6.78 -6.91
C GLN A 194 -6.09 -8.28 -6.77
N LYS A 195 -6.08 -8.78 -5.52
CA LYS A 195 -6.18 -10.20 -5.23
C LYS A 195 -7.64 -10.63 -5.12
N GLU A 196 -7.92 -11.92 -5.30
CA GLU A 196 -9.25 -12.50 -5.10
C GLU A 196 -10.33 -11.78 -5.92
N TYR A 197 -10.03 -11.49 -7.18
CA TYR A 197 -10.92 -10.70 -8.03
C TYR A 197 -12.13 -11.54 -8.44
N LEU A 198 -13.34 -11.03 -8.14
CA LEU A 198 -14.57 -11.72 -8.47
C LEU A 198 -14.78 -11.75 -9.99
N LEU A 199 -14.97 -12.96 -10.51
CA LEU A 199 -15.23 -13.27 -11.91
C LEU A 199 -16.53 -14.09 -11.95
N ASP A 200 -17.66 -13.41 -12.04
CA ASP A 200 -19.00 -13.97 -11.83
C ASP A 200 -19.09 -14.77 -10.52
N ASN A 201 -19.28 -16.09 -10.59
CA ASN A 201 -19.34 -16.99 -9.43
C ASN A 201 -17.98 -17.61 -9.08
N ARG A 202 -16.90 -17.19 -9.75
CA ARG A 202 -15.53 -17.68 -9.55
C ARG A 202 -14.64 -16.53 -9.06
N ARG A 203 -13.41 -16.85 -8.65
CA ARG A 203 -12.40 -15.85 -8.29
C ARG A 203 -11.12 -16.08 -9.04
N LEU A 204 -10.52 -14.98 -9.48
CA LEU A 204 -9.16 -14.94 -9.98
C LEU A 204 -8.20 -14.62 -8.84
N ASP A 205 -7.06 -15.31 -8.78
CA ASP A 205 -6.09 -15.13 -7.70
C ASP A 205 -5.54 -13.71 -7.66
N VAL A 206 -5.10 -13.17 -8.81
CA VAL A 206 -4.64 -11.79 -8.95
C VAL A 206 -4.99 -11.25 -10.34
N VAL A 207 -5.41 -9.99 -10.41
CA VAL A 207 -5.55 -9.26 -11.67
C VAL A 207 -4.75 -7.98 -11.65
N TRP A 208 -4.27 -7.53 -12.81
CA TRP A 208 -3.67 -6.21 -12.97
C TRP A 208 -4.49 -5.34 -13.92
N ARG A 209 -4.84 -4.14 -13.47
CA ARG A 209 -5.50 -3.13 -14.30
C ARG A 209 -4.51 -2.03 -14.71
N ARG A 210 -4.77 -1.39 -15.86
CA ARG A 210 -4.01 -0.22 -16.34
C ARG A 210 -4.36 1.05 -15.58
N THR A 211 -5.63 1.19 -15.22
CA THR A 211 -6.15 2.30 -14.40
C THR A 211 -7.05 1.73 -13.29
N PRO A 212 -7.38 2.49 -12.25
CA PRO A 212 -8.21 1.99 -11.14
C PRO A 212 -9.64 1.61 -11.55
N ARG A 213 -10.15 2.18 -12.66
CA ARG A 213 -11.52 1.97 -13.13
C ARG A 213 -11.61 1.13 -14.39
N SER A 214 -10.48 0.77 -15.00
CA SER A 214 -10.49 -0.09 -16.19
C SER A 214 -10.76 -1.54 -15.78
N VAL A 215 -11.22 -2.34 -16.75
CA VAL A 215 -11.22 -3.80 -16.63
C VAL A 215 -9.79 -4.34 -16.47
N PRO A 216 -9.62 -5.57 -15.94
CA PRO A 216 -8.34 -6.27 -15.94
C PRO A 216 -7.67 -6.26 -17.32
N SER A 217 -6.34 -6.13 -17.32
CA SER A 217 -5.50 -6.21 -18.51
C SER A 217 -4.58 -7.43 -18.49
N VAL A 218 -4.37 -8.00 -17.30
CA VAL A 218 -3.64 -9.25 -17.08
C VAL A 218 -4.39 -9.99 -15.97
N ALA A 219 -4.59 -11.28 -16.13
CA ALA A 219 -5.21 -12.16 -15.15
C ALA A 219 -4.23 -13.28 -14.79
N PHE A 220 -4.10 -13.57 -13.51
CA PHE A 220 -3.21 -14.59 -12.98
C PHE A 220 -4.00 -15.64 -12.20
N GLU A 221 -3.62 -16.91 -12.40
CA GLU A 221 -3.98 -18.03 -11.53
C GLU A 221 -2.70 -18.73 -11.06
N VAL A 222 -2.69 -19.17 -9.81
CA VAL A 222 -1.58 -19.87 -9.17
C VAL A 222 -2.01 -21.31 -8.88
N GLN A 223 -1.55 -22.24 -9.69
CA GLN A 223 -1.87 -23.65 -9.57
C GLN A 223 -0.62 -24.46 -9.22
N LEU A 224 -0.54 -24.97 -8.00
CA LEU A 224 0.65 -25.71 -7.52
C LEU A 224 0.44 -27.22 -7.44
N GLY A 225 -0.79 -27.68 -7.70
CA GLY A 225 -1.21 -29.08 -7.63
C GLY A 225 -2.72 -29.19 -7.77
N GLY A 226 -3.24 -30.33 -8.20
CA GLY A 226 -4.66 -30.53 -8.46
C GLY A 226 -5.09 -30.15 -9.87
N ASN A 227 -6.33 -29.65 -10.04
CA ASN A 227 -6.98 -29.51 -11.34
C ASN A 227 -6.52 -28.26 -12.14
N LEU A 228 -5.54 -28.44 -13.04
CA LEU A 228 -5.08 -27.40 -13.97
C LEU A 228 -6.18 -26.88 -14.91
N PHE A 229 -7.09 -27.75 -15.34
CA PHE A 229 -8.15 -27.40 -16.29
C PHE A 229 -9.08 -26.31 -15.73
N GLU A 230 -9.38 -26.36 -14.42
CA GLU A 230 -10.20 -25.34 -13.78
C GLU A 230 -9.54 -23.95 -13.84
N SER A 231 -8.25 -23.87 -13.51
CA SER A 231 -7.48 -22.61 -13.57
C SER A 231 -7.36 -22.09 -15.00
N LEU A 232 -7.12 -22.96 -15.98
CA LEU A 232 -7.13 -22.60 -17.40
C LEU A 232 -8.50 -22.10 -17.87
N SER A 233 -9.59 -22.73 -17.42
CA SER A 233 -10.96 -22.31 -17.71
C SER A 233 -11.27 -20.91 -17.14
N LYS A 234 -10.84 -20.62 -15.90
CA LYS A 234 -10.97 -19.28 -15.31
C LYS A 234 -10.22 -18.23 -16.14
N LEU A 235 -9.00 -18.53 -16.54
CA LEU A 235 -8.17 -17.62 -17.35
C LEU A 235 -8.75 -17.41 -18.76
N LYS A 236 -9.28 -18.45 -19.40
CA LYS A 236 -10.02 -18.31 -20.66
C LYS A 236 -11.21 -17.38 -20.50
N HIS A 237 -12.03 -17.59 -19.47
CA HIS A 237 -13.22 -16.76 -19.24
C HIS A 237 -12.85 -15.28 -19.04
N ALA A 238 -11.78 -15.00 -18.30
CA ALA A 238 -11.27 -13.64 -18.14
C ALA A 238 -10.79 -13.02 -19.47
N PHE A 239 -10.12 -13.82 -20.32
CA PHE A 239 -9.73 -13.42 -21.66
C PHE A 239 -10.96 -13.09 -22.52
N ASP A 240 -11.95 -13.96 -22.57
CA ASP A 240 -13.15 -13.78 -23.39
C ASP A 240 -13.93 -12.50 -22.98
N LEU A 241 -13.95 -12.19 -21.69
CA LEU A 241 -14.66 -11.01 -21.16
C LEU A 241 -13.91 -9.68 -21.37
N TRP A 242 -12.59 -9.66 -21.18
CA TRP A 242 -11.83 -8.39 -21.10
C TRP A 242 -10.61 -8.32 -22.02
N ASN A 243 -10.35 -9.36 -22.82
CA ASN A 243 -9.16 -9.51 -23.63
C ASN A 243 -7.86 -9.34 -22.80
N THR A 244 -7.85 -9.93 -21.60
CA THR A 244 -6.69 -9.89 -20.69
C THR A 244 -5.54 -10.72 -21.22
N ILE A 245 -4.30 -10.49 -20.77
CA ILE A 245 -3.24 -11.49 -20.92
C ILE A 245 -3.43 -12.57 -19.84
N PRO A 246 -3.74 -13.84 -20.19
CA PRO A 246 -3.90 -14.90 -19.22
C PRO A 246 -2.54 -15.51 -18.85
N ILE A 247 -2.23 -15.55 -17.55
CA ILE A 247 -0.95 -16.06 -17.03
C ILE A 247 -1.21 -17.12 -15.98
N LEU A 248 -0.78 -18.35 -16.24
CA LEU A 248 -0.76 -19.42 -15.24
C LEU A 248 0.63 -19.49 -14.60
N VAL A 249 0.66 -19.41 -13.27
CA VAL A 249 1.86 -19.67 -12.47
C VAL A 249 1.74 -21.05 -11.86
N THR A 250 2.71 -21.92 -12.12
CA THR A 250 2.62 -23.34 -11.74
C THR A 250 3.97 -23.93 -11.33
N THR A 251 4.01 -25.21 -10.94
CA THR A 251 5.28 -25.94 -10.75
C THR A 251 5.87 -26.37 -12.11
N THR A 252 7.18 -26.57 -12.15
CA THR A 252 7.92 -26.98 -13.36
C THR A 252 7.37 -28.28 -13.96
N GLU A 253 6.94 -29.22 -13.11
CA GLU A 253 6.38 -30.51 -13.52
C GLU A 253 5.05 -30.35 -14.27
N GLN A 254 4.23 -29.39 -13.82
CA GLN A 254 2.90 -29.12 -14.38
C GLN A 254 2.92 -28.27 -15.66
N ILE A 255 4.05 -27.64 -16.01
CA ILE A 255 4.16 -26.81 -17.22
C ILE A 255 3.86 -27.61 -18.49
N LYS A 256 4.36 -28.85 -18.57
CA LYS A 256 4.15 -29.69 -19.77
C LYS A 256 2.68 -30.04 -19.94
N GLU A 257 2.01 -30.41 -18.85
CA GLU A 257 0.57 -30.70 -18.86
C GLU A 257 -0.25 -29.47 -19.23
N ALA A 258 0.06 -28.30 -18.64
CA ALA A 258 -0.60 -27.05 -18.98
C ALA A 258 -0.47 -26.70 -20.47
N LYS A 259 0.73 -26.88 -21.05
CA LYS A 259 0.96 -26.65 -22.48
C LYS A 259 0.14 -27.60 -23.37
N MET A 260 0.03 -28.88 -23.00
CA MET A 260 -0.82 -29.83 -23.75
C MET A 260 -2.30 -29.40 -23.75
N TRP A 261 -2.81 -28.96 -22.59
CA TRP A 261 -4.17 -28.42 -22.52
C TRP A 261 -4.35 -27.17 -23.38
N ILE A 262 -3.36 -26.27 -23.36
CA ILE A 262 -3.37 -25.04 -24.15
C ILE A 262 -3.33 -25.33 -25.65
N GLU A 263 -2.51 -26.27 -26.10
CA GLU A 263 -2.42 -26.65 -27.52
C GLU A 263 -3.63 -27.44 -28.02
N GLY A 264 -4.33 -28.13 -27.13
CA GLY A 264 -5.55 -28.88 -27.45
C GLY A 264 -6.84 -28.09 -27.16
N SER A 265 -7.33 -28.21 -25.93
CA SER A 265 -8.65 -27.70 -25.52
C SER A 265 -8.75 -26.17 -25.51
N PHE A 266 -7.63 -25.46 -25.39
CA PHE A 266 -7.58 -24.00 -25.38
C PHE A 266 -6.76 -23.42 -26.54
N HIS A 267 -6.69 -24.13 -27.69
CA HIS A 267 -5.81 -23.79 -28.82
C HIS A 267 -6.02 -22.38 -29.38
N GLU A 268 -7.24 -21.84 -29.25
CA GLU A 268 -7.59 -20.46 -29.61
C GLU A 268 -6.73 -19.41 -28.87
N LEU A 269 -6.22 -19.77 -27.68
CA LEU A 269 -5.47 -18.88 -26.81
C LEU A 269 -3.97 -19.17 -26.78
N LYS A 270 -3.47 -20.14 -27.56
CA LYS A 270 -2.07 -20.61 -27.49
C LYS A 270 -1.02 -19.49 -27.59
N ASP A 271 -1.28 -18.49 -28.42
CA ASP A 271 -0.32 -17.40 -28.69
C ASP A 271 -0.34 -16.32 -27.60
N VAL A 272 -1.42 -16.26 -26.81
CA VAL A 272 -1.66 -15.26 -25.78
C VAL A 272 -1.41 -15.80 -24.37
N PHE A 273 -1.69 -17.09 -24.15
CA PHE A 273 -1.51 -17.75 -22.88
C PHE A 273 -0.02 -17.78 -22.49
N ARG A 274 0.26 -17.41 -21.25
CA ARG A 274 1.61 -17.50 -20.68
C ARG A 274 1.57 -18.51 -19.55
N VAL A 275 2.49 -19.45 -19.56
CA VAL A 275 2.71 -20.40 -18.46
C VAL A 275 4.12 -20.17 -17.97
N ILE A 276 4.26 -19.86 -16.68
CA ILE A 276 5.55 -19.62 -16.04
C ILE A 276 5.65 -20.44 -14.76
N SER A 277 6.86 -20.81 -14.39
CA SER A 277 7.12 -21.46 -13.12
C SER A 277 7.12 -20.45 -11.97
N TRP A 278 6.87 -20.91 -10.74
CA TRP A 278 6.99 -20.04 -9.57
C TRP A 278 8.44 -19.59 -9.31
N GLU A 279 9.44 -20.37 -9.73
CA GLU A 279 10.85 -20.03 -9.68
C GLU A 279 11.18 -18.88 -10.65
N GLU A 280 10.70 -18.94 -11.89
CA GLU A 280 10.83 -17.86 -12.88
C GLU A 280 10.17 -16.57 -12.36
N LEU A 281 8.98 -16.68 -11.77
CA LEU A 281 8.29 -15.54 -11.15
C LEU A 281 9.10 -14.96 -9.98
N LYS A 282 9.68 -15.81 -9.14
CA LYS A 282 10.55 -15.39 -8.02
C LYS A 282 11.77 -14.64 -8.54
N GLU A 283 12.43 -15.13 -9.58
CA GLU A 283 13.57 -14.45 -10.20
C GLU A 283 13.17 -13.09 -10.76
N TYR A 284 12.03 -13.03 -11.46
CA TYR A 284 11.49 -11.79 -11.99
C TYR A 284 11.19 -10.76 -10.88
N TYR A 285 10.57 -11.20 -9.78
CA TYR A 285 10.33 -10.36 -8.61
C TYR A 285 11.62 -9.82 -8.01
N ASN A 286 12.61 -10.67 -7.75
CA ASN A 286 13.90 -10.28 -7.19
C ASN A 286 14.61 -9.24 -8.07
N THR A 287 14.54 -9.44 -9.39
CA THR A 287 15.12 -8.51 -10.36
C THR A 287 14.39 -7.17 -10.32
N LYS A 288 13.06 -7.17 -10.32
CA LYS A 288 12.25 -5.95 -10.22
C LYS A 288 12.50 -5.18 -8.93
N ARG A 289 12.68 -5.88 -7.81
CA ARG A 289 13.04 -5.29 -6.52
C ARG A 289 14.40 -4.60 -6.59
N LYS A 290 15.43 -5.26 -7.10
CA LYS A 290 16.78 -4.67 -7.26
C LYS A 290 16.76 -3.41 -8.12
N VAL A 291 16.02 -3.43 -9.23
CA VAL A 291 15.85 -2.25 -10.10
C VAL A 291 15.15 -1.13 -9.34
N LYS A 292 14.04 -1.41 -8.66
CA LYS A 292 13.30 -0.41 -7.88
C LYS A 292 14.15 0.19 -6.75
N GLU A 293 14.98 -0.61 -6.10
CA GLU A 293 15.93 -0.12 -5.09
C GLU A 293 16.99 0.80 -5.68
N LEU A 294 17.47 0.50 -6.87
CA LEU A 294 18.40 1.36 -7.60
C LEU A 294 17.73 2.68 -8.02
N GLU A 295 16.52 2.63 -8.58
CA GLU A 295 15.71 3.82 -8.92
C GLU A 295 15.50 4.72 -7.69
N ASN A 296 15.10 4.14 -6.55
CA ASN A 296 14.92 4.87 -5.30
C ASN A 296 16.23 5.53 -4.80
N LYS A 297 17.39 4.89 -5.01
CA LYS A 297 18.70 5.47 -4.69
C LYS A 297 19.05 6.65 -5.61
N LEU A 298 18.74 6.51 -6.90
CA LEU A 298 18.99 7.51 -7.94
C LEU A 298 17.95 8.65 -7.95
N ARG A 299 16.83 8.49 -7.22
CA ARG A 299 15.69 9.42 -7.17
C ARG A 299 14.99 9.56 -8.54
N LEU A 300 14.85 8.43 -9.23
CA LEU A 300 14.09 8.27 -10.47
C LEU A 300 12.68 7.74 -10.20
#